data_AF-A0A919VHQ4-F1
#
_entry.id   AF-A0A919VHQ4-F1
#
_cell.length_a   1.000
_cell.length_b   1.000
_cell.length_c   1.000
_cell.angle_alpha   90.00
_cell.angle_beta   90.00
_cell.angle_gamma   90.00
#
_symmetry.space_group_name_H-M   'P 1'
#
loop_
_entity.id
_entity.type
_entity.pdbx_description
1 polymer ?
#
loop_
_entity_poly.entity_id
_entity_poly.type
_entity_poly.pdbx_seq_one_letter_code
_entity_poly.pdbx_strand_id
1 'polypeptide(L)'
;MTRIVTLVLTDTSGDVLGSLPPFELELPWWQETADVVDAVRDRHGLVVTVLRLLAATHPAPPGGEVTYLAQIDGAVDVALKPYEVDLHPSPLRAPWAVPGGPDASLEWALSLCPGDASAEQIRTWNLSAIWRIDVSGTPVAWLKQVPIFAAHEPAVLRLVDEVSPGLVPAVLATGAAGRSLLTHVPGEDRYGAGPDFCAAVARAFHPVQEHFATHVSALLDAGVPDRRLTYDRFARVAEPWLDHLDGLDDLLDELPARLAAIAACGLPDTLIHGDLHPGNVRSPTAPDQVPAGSGAAGSGAADGVVIVDWADSAVGHPALDIVRLGAELPAGSLIGEWAARWRAAVPGCDPETALELIRPVAALASAAKYQEFLDHIEESERPYHESDVPEMLLAAVGVTRPSPRADHD
;
A
#
# COMPACT_ATOMS: atom_id res chain seq x y z
N MET A 1 -19.00 3.29 -9.96
CA MET A 1 -19.67 3.70 -8.71
C MET A 1 -19.21 5.12 -8.43
N THR A 2 -20.09 6.00 -7.95
CA THR A 2 -19.74 7.38 -7.53
C THR A 2 -19.67 7.45 -6.00
N ARG A 3 -19.17 8.57 -5.44
CA ARG A 3 -19.28 8.89 -4.01
C ARG A 3 -19.90 10.26 -3.81
N ILE A 4 -20.64 10.43 -2.72
CA ILE A 4 -21.19 11.73 -2.30
C ILE A 4 -20.35 12.24 -1.14
N VAL A 5 -19.76 13.43 -1.30
CA VAL A 5 -18.84 14.01 -0.32
C VAL A 5 -19.49 15.15 0.44
N THR A 6 -19.35 15.13 1.76
CA THR A 6 -19.57 16.29 2.65
C THR A 6 -18.23 16.71 3.24
N LEU A 7 -17.90 18.01 3.18
CA LEU A 7 -16.71 18.57 3.82
C LEU A 7 -17.12 19.39 5.03
N VAL A 8 -16.63 19.00 6.20
CA VAL A 8 -16.66 19.79 7.42
C VAL A 8 -15.38 20.63 7.45
N LEU A 9 -15.55 21.95 7.52
CA LEU A 9 -14.43 22.88 7.48
C LEU A 9 -14.00 23.27 8.89
N THR A 10 -12.69 23.36 9.07
CA THR A 10 -12.02 23.93 10.25
C THR A 10 -11.08 25.04 9.80
N ASP A 11 -10.83 26.00 10.69
CA ASP A 11 -9.68 26.88 10.53
C ASP A 11 -8.37 26.19 10.97
N THR A 12 -7.24 26.89 10.84
CA THR A 12 -5.92 26.37 11.23
C THR A 12 -5.74 26.18 12.74
N SER A 13 -6.62 26.76 13.56
CA SER A 13 -6.66 26.54 15.02
C SER A 13 -7.49 25.31 15.39
N GLY A 14 -8.25 24.75 14.44
CA GLY A 14 -9.11 23.60 14.62
C GLY A 14 -10.56 23.93 14.99
N ASP A 15 -10.95 25.21 14.93
CA ASP A 15 -12.33 25.61 15.20
C ASP A 15 -13.24 25.22 14.02
N VAL A 16 -14.34 24.50 14.30
CA VAL A 16 -15.29 24.05 13.28
C VAL A 16 -16.11 25.22 12.77
N LEU A 17 -16.05 25.46 11.46
CA LEU A 17 -16.77 26.54 10.78
C LEU A 17 -18.16 26.10 10.29
N GLY A 18 -18.35 24.79 10.10
CA GLY A 18 -19.56 24.18 9.56
C GLY A 18 -19.26 23.30 8.35
N SER A 19 -20.28 22.84 7.65
CA SER A 19 -20.12 21.99 6.47
C SER A 19 -20.58 22.66 5.17
N LEU A 20 -19.91 22.30 4.07
CA LEU A 20 -20.40 22.58 2.72
C LEU A 20 -21.63 21.71 2.38
N PRO A 21 -22.48 22.12 1.44
CA PRO A 21 -23.48 21.23 0.86
C PRO A 21 -22.82 19.99 0.23
N PRO A 22 -23.43 18.79 0.34
CA PRO A 22 -22.87 17.59 -0.26
C PRO A 22 -22.75 17.70 -1.78
N PHE A 23 -21.76 17.03 -2.35
CA PHE A 23 -21.59 16.93 -3.79
C PHE A 23 -21.11 15.56 -4.25
N GLU A 24 -21.53 15.18 -5.45
CA GLU A 24 -21.14 13.91 -6.07
C GLU A 24 -19.81 14.04 -6.83
N LEU A 25 -19.01 12.99 -6.76
CA LEU A 25 -17.75 12.77 -7.47
C LEU A 25 -17.75 11.40 -8.15
N GLU A 26 -17.16 11.33 -9.34
CA GLU A 26 -17.08 10.11 -10.14
C GLU A 26 -16.09 9.09 -9.56
N LEU A 27 -14.98 9.55 -8.97
CA LEU A 27 -13.96 8.68 -8.40
C LEU A 27 -14.44 8.18 -7.03
N PRO A 28 -14.65 6.87 -6.83
CA PRO A 28 -15.34 6.39 -5.63
C PRO A 28 -14.41 6.06 -4.45
N TRP A 29 -13.10 6.15 -4.65
CA TRP A 29 -12.09 5.77 -3.66
C TRP A 29 -11.91 6.86 -2.61
N TRP A 30 -12.06 6.53 -1.32
CA TRP A 30 -12.13 7.53 -0.25
C TRP A 30 -10.81 8.28 -0.03
N GLN A 31 -9.68 7.59 -0.17
CA GLN A 31 -8.35 8.16 -0.01
C GLN A 31 -7.95 9.19 -1.08
N GLU A 32 -8.64 9.21 -2.22
CA GLU A 32 -8.38 10.16 -3.30
C GLU A 32 -8.99 11.52 -2.96
N THR A 33 -8.18 12.58 -3.00
CA THR A 33 -8.62 13.91 -2.56
C THR A 33 -8.38 15.02 -3.58
N ALA A 34 -7.63 14.77 -4.65
CA ALA A 34 -7.42 15.77 -5.71
C ALA A 34 -8.75 16.26 -6.32
N ASP A 35 -9.65 15.33 -6.65
CA ASP A 35 -10.99 15.62 -7.18
C ASP A 35 -11.90 16.34 -6.17
N VAL A 36 -11.72 16.08 -4.87
CA VAL A 36 -12.41 16.80 -3.78
C VAL A 36 -11.95 18.26 -3.76
N VAL A 37 -10.64 18.50 -3.73
CA VAL A 37 -10.05 19.84 -3.66
C VAL A 37 -10.42 20.66 -4.90
N ASP A 38 -10.34 20.07 -6.09
CA ASP A 38 -10.70 20.74 -7.34
C ASP A 38 -12.20 21.06 -7.39
N ALA A 39 -13.07 20.12 -7.00
CA ALA A 39 -14.51 20.37 -6.97
C ALA A 39 -14.90 21.51 -6.01
N VAL A 40 -14.24 21.61 -4.85
CA VAL A 40 -14.46 22.70 -3.89
C VAL A 40 -13.99 24.03 -4.46
N ARG A 41 -12.81 24.06 -5.09
CA ARG A 41 -12.28 25.25 -5.74
C ARG A 41 -13.23 25.74 -6.84
N ASP A 42 -13.70 24.85 -7.70
CA ASP A 42 -14.56 25.21 -8.84
C ASP A 42 -15.96 25.66 -8.42
N ARG A 43 -16.55 25.01 -7.40
CA ARG A 43 -17.93 25.30 -6.97
C ARG A 43 -18.03 26.46 -5.99
N HIS A 44 -17.01 26.65 -5.17
CA HIS A 44 -17.06 27.54 -4.01
C HIS A 44 -15.94 28.59 -3.99
N GLY A 45 -14.94 28.50 -4.88
CA GLY A 45 -13.79 29.41 -4.88
C GLY A 45 -12.87 29.24 -3.67
N LEU A 46 -13.01 28.13 -2.94
CA LEU A 46 -12.26 27.87 -1.70
C LEU A 46 -11.05 26.99 -1.99
N VAL A 47 -9.93 27.28 -1.32
CA VAL A 47 -8.76 26.41 -1.30
C VAL A 47 -8.75 25.69 0.04
N VAL A 48 -8.91 24.37 -0.01
CA VAL A 48 -9.00 23.51 1.17
C VAL A 48 -7.91 22.45 1.15
N THR A 49 -7.55 21.95 2.31
CA THR A 49 -6.75 20.72 2.45
C THR A 49 -7.58 19.70 3.20
N VAL A 50 -7.83 18.55 2.59
CA VAL A 50 -8.54 17.44 3.24
C VAL A 50 -7.60 16.83 4.29
N LEU A 51 -8.09 16.62 5.50
CA LEU A 51 -7.29 16.08 6.59
C LEU A 51 -7.51 14.57 6.73
N ARG A 52 -8.75 14.17 6.98
CA ARG A 52 -9.11 12.80 7.38
C ARG A 52 -10.58 12.48 7.15
N LEU A 53 -10.89 11.20 7.17
CA LEU A 53 -12.25 10.67 7.21
C LEU A 53 -12.88 10.94 8.59
N LEU A 54 -14.13 11.42 8.58
CA LEU A 54 -14.96 11.54 9.79
C LEU A 54 -16.01 10.43 9.85
N ALA A 55 -16.63 10.12 8.72
CA ALA A 55 -17.68 9.12 8.63
C ALA A 55 -17.88 8.64 7.19
N ALA A 56 -18.36 7.41 7.03
CA ALA A 56 -18.87 6.87 5.78
C ALA A 56 -20.15 6.07 6.02
N THR A 57 -21.05 6.02 5.04
CA THR A 57 -22.29 5.22 5.14
C THR A 57 -22.08 3.76 4.72
N HIS A 58 -21.07 3.49 3.90
CA HIS A 58 -20.64 2.13 3.60
C HIS A 58 -19.63 1.64 4.65
N PRO A 59 -19.55 0.33 4.89
CA PRO A 59 -18.60 -0.24 5.85
C PRO A 59 -17.14 -0.20 5.36
N ALA A 60 -16.93 -0.07 4.05
CA ALA A 60 -15.62 -0.01 3.40
C ALA A 60 -15.73 0.72 2.04
N PRO A 61 -14.63 1.27 1.49
CA PRO A 61 -14.62 1.75 0.10
C PRO A 61 -14.86 0.60 -0.90
N PRO A 62 -15.29 0.87 -2.15
CA PRO A 62 -15.52 2.20 -2.74
C PRO A 62 -16.97 2.72 -2.63
N GLY A 63 -17.15 4.02 -2.83
CA GLY A 63 -18.44 4.68 -3.02
C GLY A 63 -19.14 5.08 -1.73
N GLY A 64 -20.46 5.30 -1.80
CA GLY A 64 -21.27 5.70 -0.64
C GLY A 64 -21.20 7.21 -0.32
N GLU A 65 -21.79 7.59 0.81
CA GLU A 65 -21.70 8.95 1.33
C GLU A 65 -20.54 9.04 2.32
N VAL A 66 -19.69 10.05 2.15
CA VAL A 66 -18.43 10.20 2.88
C VAL A 66 -18.33 11.61 3.42
N THR A 67 -17.95 11.74 4.69
CA THR A 67 -17.71 13.02 5.34
C THR A 67 -16.23 13.13 5.68
N TYR A 68 -15.58 14.19 5.19
CA TYR A 68 -14.19 14.51 5.54
C TYR A 68 -14.11 15.75 6.43
N LEU A 69 -13.09 15.77 7.27
CA LEU A 69 -12.59 17.00 7.85
C LEU A 69 -11.63 17.66 6.86
N ALA A 70 -11.78 18.95 6.61
CA ALA A 70 -10.83 19.74 5.84
C ALA A 70 -10.48 21.02 6.58
N GLN A 71 -9.24 21.47 6.40
CA GLN A 71 -8.80 22.78 6.86
C GLN A 71 -8.89 23.80 5.72
N ILE A 72 -9.15 25.04 6.09
CA ILE A 72 -9.06 26.21 5.21
C ILE A 72 -8.24 27.31 5.89
N ASP A 73 -7.38 27.95 5.12
CA ASP A 73 -6.69 29.18 5.51
C ASP A 73 -7.29 30.37 4.78
N GLY A 74 -8.15 31.12 5.47
CA GLY A 74 -8.80 32.31 4.93
C GLY A 74 -10.29 32.44 5.25
N ALA A 75 -10.89 33.51 4.72
CA ALA A 75 -12.31 33.77 4.89
C ALA A 75 -13.18 32.80 4.07
N VAL A 76 -14.30 32.38 4.66
CA VAL A 76 -15.30 31.55 3.98
C VAL A 76 -16.49 32.43 3.61
N ASP A 77 -16.53 32.88 2.37
CA ASP A 77 -17.63 33.71 1.83
C ASP A 77 -18.79 32.87 1.26
N VAL A 78 -18.97 31.66 1.79
CA VAL A 78 -20.02 30.70 1.41
C VAL A 78 -20.83 30.34 2.64
N ALA A 79 -22.16 30.25 2.49
CA ALA A 79 -23.04 29.85 3.58
C ALA A 79 -22.77 28.39 4.00
N LEU A 80 -22.25 28.20 5.21
CA LEU A 80 -22.03 26.89 5.80
C LEU A 80 -23.26 26.42 6.58
N LYS A 81 -23.49 25.11 6.58
CA LYS A 81 -24.47 24.48 7.46
C LYS A 81 -23.81 24.23 8.82
N PRO A 82 -24.46 24.51 9.95
CA PRO A 82 -23.97 24.07 11.26
C PRO A 82 -23.74 22.55 11.22
N TYR A 83 -22.59 22.12 11.72
CA TYR A 83 -22.23 20.72 11.82
C TYR A 83 -21.57 20.49 13.18
N GLU A 84 -22.14 19.57 13.96
CA GLU A 84 -21.56 19.15 15.23
C GLU A 84 -20.72 17.90 14.98
N VAL A 85 -19.43 17.98 15.26
CA VAL A 85 -18.48 16.87 15.17
C VAL A 85 -17.63 16.83 16.43
N ASP A 86 -17.40 15.64 16.95
CA ASP A 86 -16.41 15.43 17.99
C ASP A 86 -15.01 15.35 17.36
N LEU A 87 -14.20 16.38 17.60
CA LEU A 87 -12.80 16.44 17.17
C LEU A 87 -11.83 16.06 18.29
N HIS A 88 -12.29 15.33 19.31
CA HIS A 88 -11.44 14.91 20.40
C HIS A 88 -10.12 14.30 19.89
N PRO A 89 -8.99 14.63 20.53
CA PRO A 89 -7.70 14.08 20.13
C PRO A 89 -7.71 12.55 20.22
N SER A 90 -7.17 11.89 19.20
CA SER A 90 -6.81 10.49 19.27
C SER A 90 -5.29 10.37 19.35
N PRO A 91 -4.73 9.53 20.24
CA PRO A 91 -3.28 9.28 20.28
C PRO A 91 -2.77 8.58 19.03
N LEU A 92 -3.65 7.96 18.25
CA LEU A 92 -3.35 7.30 16.97
C LEU A 92 -3.61 8.20 15.76
N ARG A 93 -4.01 9.47 15.97
CA ARG A 93 -4.24 10.40 14.87
C ARG A 93 -2.92 10.74 14.20
N ALA A 94 -2.88 10.56 12.89
CA ALA A 94 -1.70 10.84 12.10
C ALA A 94 -1.37 12.36 12.12
N PRO A 95 -0.08 12.75 12.05
CA PRO A 95 0.31 14.16 12.06
C PRO A 95 -0.20 14.99 10.88
N TRP A 96 -0.58 14.38 9.75
CA TRP A 96 -1.20 15.07 8.62
C TRP A 96 -2.73 15.18 8.72
N ALA A 97 -3.33 14.48 9.68
CA ALA A 97 -4.77 14.44 9.92
C ALA A 97 -5.25 15.49 10.95
N VAL A 98 -4.33 16.33 11.46
CA VAL A 98 -4.63 17.43 12.39
C VAL A 98 -4.57 18.79 11.68
N PRO A 99 -5.39 19.78 12.09
CA PRO A 99 -5.26 21.15 11.60
C PRO A 99 -3.82 21.68 11.76
N GLY A 100 -3.29 22.33 10.72
CA GLY A 100 -1.91 22.80 10.61
C GLY A 100 -0.86 21.70 10.34
N GLY A 101 -1.25 20.43 10.41
CA GLY A 101 -0.38 19.28 10.16
C GLY A 101 0.16 19.23 8.73
N PRO A 102 -0.70 19.29 7.70
CA PRO A 102 -0.28 19.39 6.31
C PRO A 102 0.62 20.59 6.03
N ASP A 103 0.33 21.75 6.61
CA ASP A 103 1.13 22.97 6.40
C ASP A 103 2.56 22.77 6.88
N ALA A 104 2.76 22.15 8.05
CA ALA A 104 4.10 21.82 8.55
C ALA A 104 4.84 20.80 7.65
N SER A 105 4.12 19.90 6.98
CA SER A 105 4.71 18.94 6.04
C SER A 105 5.06 19.59 4.71
N LEU A 106 4.21 20.50 4.22
CA LEU A 106 4.42 21.27 3.00
C LEU A 106 5.53 22.31 3.16
N GLU A 107 5.57 23.04 4.28
CA GLU A 107 6.65 23.98 4.59
C GLU A 107 8.02 23.27 4.56
N TRP A 108 8.11 22.10 5.20
CA TRP A 108 9.31 21.27 5.15
C TRP A 108 9.68 20.87 3.72
N ALA A 109 8.74 20.29 2.96
CA ALA A 109 9.03 19.78 1.61
C ALA A 109 9.41 20.92 0.65
N LEU A 110 8.63 22.01 0.63
CA LEU A 110 8.84 23.14 -0.27
C LEU A 110 10.12 23.92 0.07
N SER A 111 10.56 23.94 1.33
CA SER A 111 11.85 24.53 1.71
C SER A 111 13.07 23.85 1.06
N LEU A 112 12.91 22.61 0.59
CA LEU A 112 13.93 21.82 -0.09
C LEU A 112 13.84 21.93 -1.62
N CYS A 113 12.85 22.64 -2.14
CA CYS A 113 12.59 22.80 -3.57
C CYS A 113 12.94 24.22 -4.06
N PRO A 114 13.04 24.43 -5.38
CA PRO A 114 13.11 25.78 -5.97
C PRO A 114 11.95 26.68 -5.52
N GLY A 115 12.16 28.00 -5.51
CA GLY A 115 11.21 28.97 -4.94
C GLY A 115 9.87 29.11 -5.69
N ASP A 116 9.74 28.57 -6.90
CA ASP A 116 8.49 28.50 -7.67
C ASP A 116 7.78 27.14 -7.52
N ALA A 117 8.21 26.30 -6.58
CA ALA A 117 7.57 25.02 -6.32
C ALA A 117 6.16 25.18 -5.74
N SER A 118 5.24 24.33 -6.19
CA SER A 118 3.87 24.23 -5.68
C SER A 118 3.54 22.78 -5.32
N ALA A 119 2.59 22.58 -4.42
CA ALA A 119 2.13 21.26 -4.02
C ALA A 119 0.65 21.05 -4.36
N GLU A 120 0.33 19.87 -4.86
CA GLU A 120 -1.04 19.41 -5.11
C GLU A 120 -1.35 18.21 -4.21
N GLN A 121 -2.47 18.27 -3.47
CA GLN A 121 -2.90 17.17 -2.62
C GLN A 121 -3.45 16.04 -3.50
N ILE A 122 -2.82 14.87 -3.46
CA ILE A 122 -3.25 13.73 -4.27
C ILE A 122 -4.10 12.78 -3.43
N ARG A 123 -3.56 12.35 -2.28
CA ARG A 123 -4.25 11.45 -1.35
C ARG A 123 -4.04 11.86 0.10
N THR A 124 -5.02 11.55 0.94
CA THR A 124 -4.86 11.49 2.40
C THR A 124 -5.75 10.40 2.97
N TRP A 125 -5.19 9.60 3.87
CA TRP A 125 -5.87 8.52 4.59
C TRP A 125 -4.96 7.98 5.71
N ASN A 126 -5.41 6.93 6.38
CA ASN A 126 -4.76 6.29 7.51
C ASN A 126 -3.35 5.73 7.23
N LEU A 127 -3.02 5.37 5.99
CA LEU A 127 -1.70 4.82 5.64
C LEU A 127 -0.74 5.84 5.02
N SER A 128 -1.23 6.98 4.52
CA SER A 128 -0.34 8.05 4.04
C SER A 128 -1.05 9.38 3.75
N ALA A 129 -0.25 10.45 3.71
CA ALA A 129 -0.56 11.65 2.94
C ALA A 129 0.42 11.79 1.77
N ILE A 130 -0.11 12.07 0.59
CA ILE A 130 0.65 12.12 -0.67
C ILE A 130 0.37 13.45 -1.37
N TRP A 131 1.45 14.17 -1.65
CA TRP A 131 1.44 15.44 -2.37
C TRP A 131 2.37 15.37 -3.57
N ARG A 132 1.90 15.82 -4.72
CA ARG A 132 2.75 16.03 -5.89
C ARG A 132 3.38 17.40 -5.78
N ILE A 133 4.69 17.49 -5.97
CA ILE A 133 5.43 18.75 -6.00
C ILE A 133 5.80 19.06 -7.44
N ASP A 134 5.36 20.23 -7.90
CA ASP A 134 5.58 20.74 -9.24
C ASP A 134 6.50 21.95 -9.20
N VAL A 135 7.39 22.10 -10.18
CA VAL A 135 8.23 23.29 -10.41
C VAL A 135 7.92 23.82 -11.79
N SER A 136 7.58 25.11 -11.90
CA SER A 136 7.12 25.72 -13.16
C SER A 136 6.00 24.90 -13.85
N GLY A 137 5.10 24.30 -13.06
CA GLY A 137 3.99 23.47 -13.54
C GLY A 137 4.39 22.06 -14.03
N THR A 138 5.61 21.62 -13.78
CA THR A 138 6.08 20.26 -14.13
C THR A 138 6.29 19.43 -12.86
N PRO A 139 5.75 18.20 -12.76
CA PRO A 139 6.02 17.31 -11.63
C PRO A 139 7.50 16.98 -11.49
N VAL A 140 8.06 17.20 -10.30
CA VAL A 140 9.48 16.93 -10.02
C VAL A 140 9.71 16.03 -8.81
N ALA A 141 8.79 16.05 -7.84
CA ALA A 141 8.92 15.25 -6.63
C ALA A 141 7.55 14.89 -6.04
N TRP A 142 7.58 14.01 -5.05
CA TRP A 142 6.43 13.63 -4.24
C TRP A 142 6.79 13.76 -2.78
N LEU A 143 5.99 14.49 -2.01
CA LEU A 143 6.01 14.40 -0.56
C LEU A 143 5.08 13.24 -0.17
N LYS A 144 5.66 12.19 0.41
CA LYS A 144 4.92 11.10 1.03
C LYS A 144 5.18 11.13 2.53
N GLN A 145 4.10 11.18 3.30
CA GLN A 145 4.15 11.06 4.75
C GLN A 145 3.42 9.79 5.17
N VAL A 146 4.08 8.94 5.96
CA VAL A 146 3.59 7.61 6.36
C VAL A 146 3.49 7.49 7.89
N PRO A 147 2.67 6.57 8.42
CA PRO A 147 2.58 6.33 9.86
C PRO A 147 3.89 5.73 10.39
N ILE A 148 4.07 5.76 11.71
CA ILE A 148 5.33 5.35 12.33
C ILE A 148 5.69 3.88 12.05
N PHE A 149 4.70 2.99 11.93
CA PHE A 149 4.92 1.59 11.61
C PHE A 149 5.43 1.36 10.17
N ALA A 150 5.24 2.34 9.28
CA ALA A 150 5.74 2.35 7.91
C ALA A 150 6.98 3.24 7.71
N ALA A 151 7.53 3.82 8.78
CA ALA A 151 8.63 4.80 8.70
C ALA A 151 9.96 4.22 8.16
N HIS A 152 10.04 2.90 8.00
CA HIS A 152 11.18 2.19 7.41
C HIS A 152 11.26 2.35 5.88
N GLU A 153 10.18 2.76 5.19
CA GLU A 153 10.10 2.82 3.73
C GLU A 153 11.30 3.54 3.07
N PRO A 154 11.72 4.76 3.48
CA PRO A 154 12.85 5.42 2.83
C PRO A 154 14.19 4.70 3.00
N ALA A 155 14.35 3.90 4.07
CA ALA A 155 15.55 3.08 4.24
C ALA A 155 15.54 1.90 3.24
N VAL A 156 14.37 1.27 3.06
CA VAL A 156 14.18 0.20 2.06
C VAL A 156 14.43 0.73 0.65
N LEU A 157 13.89 1.89 0.29
CA LEU A 157 14.13 2.48 -1.04
C LEU A 157 15.63 2.65 -1.32
N ARG A 158 16.41 3.14 -0.35
CA ARG A 158 17.88 3.27 -0.51
C ARG A 158 18.56 1.91 -0.65
N LEU A 159 18.21 0.94 0.19
CA LEU A 159 18.77 -0.41 0.15
C LEU A 159 18.46 -1.14 -1.17
N VAL A 160 17.26 -0.95 -1.72
CA VAL A 160 16.86 -1.51 -3.01
C VAL A 160 17.64 -0.83 -4.15
N ASP A 161 17.75 0.50 -4.13
CA ASP A 161 18.47 1.27 -5.16
C ASP A 161 19.98 0.95 -5.17
N GLU A 162 20.58 0.63 -4.02
CA GLU A 162 21.97 0.16 -3.93
C GLU A 162 22.21 -1.16 -4.67
N VAL A 163 21.22 -2.06 -4.66
CA VAL A 163 21.32 -3.38 -5.31
C VAL A 163 20.86 -3.35 -6.77
N SER A 164 19.77 -2.62 -7.03
CA SER A 164 19.16 -2.49 -8.35
C SER A 164 18.82 -1.02 -8.64
N PRO A 165 19.82 -0.22 -9.08
CA PRO A 165 19.64 1.20 -9.31
C PRO A 165 18.50 1.50 -10.30
N GLY A 166 17.60 2.40 -9.90
CA GLY A 166 16.46 2.81 -10.70
C GLY A 166 15.24 1.89 -10.64
N LEU A 167 15.25 0.82 -9.85
CA LEU A 167 14.08 -0.04 -9.63
C LEU A 167 13.01 0.62 -8.75
N VAL A 168 13.36 1.65 -8.00
CA VAL A 168 12.50 2.35 -7.03
C VAL A 168 12.62 3.87 -7.16
N PRO A 169 11.67 4.67 -6.65
CA PRO A 169 11.85 6.12 -6.55
C PRO A 169 13.06 6.47 -5.70
N ALA A 170 13.89 7.40 -6.17
CA ALA A 170 15.02 7.87 -5.39
C ALA A 170 14.54 8.73 -4.22
N VAL A 171 15.13 8.52 -3.05
CA VAL A 171 14.83 9.34 -1.86
C VAL A 171 15.66 10.63 -1.91
N LEU A 172 14.98 11.76 -2.11
CA LEU A 172 15.60 13.08 -2.14
C LEU A 172 15.89 13.59 -0.73
N ALA A 173 14.97 13.38 0.22
CA ALA A 173 15.13 13.78 1.61
C ALA A 173 14.23 12.97 2.54
N THR A 174 14.60 12.89 3.81
CA THR A 174 13.76 12.36 4.89
C THR A 174 13.57 13.41 5.98
N GLY A 175 12.37 13.52 6.51
CA GLY A 175 12.01 14.45 7.58
C GLY A 175 11.47 13.73 8.81
N ALA A 176 11.26 14.49 9.89
CA ALA A 176 10.56 14.00 11.06
C ALA A 176 9.11 13.59 10.73
N ALA A 177 8.47 12.86 11.65
CA ALA A 177 7.05 12.47 11.54
C ALA A 177 6.72 11.68 10.26
N GLY A 178 7.61 10.79 9.83
CA GLY A 178 7.39 9.87 8.70
C GLY A 178 7.43 10.54 7.33
N ARG A 179 8.01 11.73 7.21
CA ARG A 179 8.08 12.48 5.94
C ARG A 179 9.21 11.97 5.05
N SER A 180 8.93 11.87 3.76
CA SER A 180 9.91 11.63 2.72
C SER A 180 9.60 12.46 1.49
N LEU A 181 10.65 12.94 0.84
CA LEU A 181 10.58 13.58 -0.48
C LEU A 181 11.20 12.60 -1.47
N LEU A 182 10.42 12.18 -2.46
CA LEU A 182 10.79 11.16 -3.45
C LEU A 182 10.85 11.79 -4.85
N THR A 183 11.72 11.29 -5.73
CA THR A 183 11.74 11.72 -7.13
C THR A 183 10.42 11.43 -7.83
N HIS A 184 10.01 12.31 -8.74
CA HIS A 184 8.91 12.00 -9.64
C HIS A 184 9.27 10.83 -10.57
N VAL A 185 8.36 9.84 -10.64
CA VAL A 185 8.48 8.68 -11.54
C VAL A 185 7.52 8.84 -12.72
N PRO A 186 8.03 9.02 -13.95
CA PRO A 186 7.17 9.16 -15.14
C PRO A 186 6.44 7.85 -15.47
N GLY A 187 5.39 7.94 -16.27
CA GLY A 187 4.60 6.79 -16.75
C GLY A 187 3.23 6.68 -16.08
N GLU A 188 2.69 5.46 -16.07
CA GLU A 188 1.37 5.14 -15.51
C GLU A 188 1.45 3.92 -14.59
N ASP A 189 0.52 3.84 -13.64
CA ASP A 189 0.31 2.68 -12.76
C ASP A 189 -0.29 1.54 -13.58
N ARG A 190 0.22 0.33 -13.43
CA ARG A 190 -0.05 -0.77 -14.39
C ARG A 190 -1.14 -1.72 -13.94
N TYR A 191 -2.23 -1.20 -13.40
CA TYR A 191 -3.42 -1.99 -13.05
C TYR A 191 -3.88 -2.87 -14.23
N GLY A 192 -4.23 -4.13 -13.94
CA GLY A 192 -4.70 -5.09 -14.95
C GLY A 192 -3.64 -5.57 -15.95
N ALA A 193 -2.36 -5.29 -15.72
CA ALA A 193 -1.31 -5.78 -16.62
C ALA A 193 -1.23 -7.32 -16.64
N GLY A 194 -0.94 -7.86 -17.83
CA GLY A 194 -0.93 -9.30 -18.08
C GLY A 194 0.28 -10.05 -17.49
N PRO A 195 0.32 -11.38 -17.71
CA PRO A 195 1.32 -12.26 -17.10
C PRO A 195 2.77 -11.96 -17.51
N ASP A 196 3.00 -11.52 -18.75
CA ASP A 196 4.35 -11.18 -19.23
C ASP A 196 4.92 -9.96 -18.50
N PHE A 197 4.08 -8.96 -18.22
CA PHE A 197 4.49 -7.79 -17.43
C PHE A 197 4.81 -8.20 -15.99
N CYS A 198 3.96 -9.01 -15.37
CA CYS A 198 4.21 -9.54 -14.04
C CYS A 198 5.50 -10.37 -13.97
N ALA A 199 5.79 -11.20 -14.98
CA ALA A 199 7.05 -11.93 -15.09
C ALA A 199 8.25 -10.99 -15.21
N ALA A 200 8.12 -9.88 -15.93
CA ALA A 200 9.16 -8.85 -16.02
C ALA A 200 9.41 -8.15 -14.66
N VAL A 201 8.35 -7.82 -13.92
CA VAL A 201 8.45 -7.25 -12.57
C VAL A 201 9.16 -8.22 -11.62
N ALA A 202 8.73 -9.49 -11.58
CA ALA A 202 9.38 -10.51 -10.75
C ALA A 202 10.85 -10.72 -11.14
N ARG A 203 11.17 -10.65 -12.43
CA ARG A 203 12.55 -10.73 -12.93
C ARG A 203 13.39 -9.53 -12.49
N ALA A 204 12.85 -8.32 -12.57
CA ALA A 204 13.54 -7.10 -12.19
C ALA A 204 13.79 -7.03 -10.68
N PHE A 205 12.88 -7.54 -9.87
CA PHE A 205 13.00 -7.55 -8.41
C PHE A 205 13.85 -8.70 -7.86
N HIS A 206 13.98 -9.80 -8.60
CA HIS A 206 14.71 -10.99 -8.12
C HIS A 206 16.14 -10.72 -7.61
N PRO A 207 17.00 -9.91 -8.27
CA PRO A 207 18.36 -9.64 -7.77
C PRO A 207 18.39 -9.03 -6.36
N VAL A 208 17.37 -8.24 -6.02
CA VAL A 208 17.22 -7.64 -4.70
C VAL A 208 16.86 -8.72 -3.67
N GLN A 209 15.89 -9.57 -3.99
CA GLN A 209 15.52 -10.70 -3.14
C GLN A 209 16.67 -11.70 -2.96
N GLU A 210 17.43 -11.98 -4.02
CA GLU A 210 18.61 -12.85 -3.96
C GLU A 210 19.71 -12.23 -3.07
N HIS A 211 19.99 -10.94 -3.21
CA HIS A 211 20.97 -10.24 -2.39
C HIS A 211 20.60 -10.31 -0.90
N PHE A 212 19.37 -9.91 -0.56
CA PHE A 212 18.94 -9.82 0.83
C PHE A 212 18.64 -11.16 1.49
N ALA A 213 18.52 -12.26 0.74
CA ALA A 213 18.44 -13.61 1.30
C ALA A 213 19.65 -13.99 2.15
N THR A 214 20.81 -13.33 1.94
CA THR A 214 22.03 -13.50 2.74
C THR A 214 22.38 -12.29 3.61
N HIS A 215 21.55 -11.24 3.58
CA HIS A 215 21.77 -9.96 4.27
C HIS A 215 20.56 -9.52 5.10
N VAL A 216 19.76 -10.48 5.61
CA VAL A 216 18.57 -10.19 6.42
C VAL A 216 18.88 -9.32 7.65
N SER A 217 20.05 -9.48 8.28
CA SER A 217 20.42 -8.63 9.42
C SER A 217 20.50 -7.14 9.04
N ALA A 218 20.97 -6.81 7.83
CA ALA A 218 21.04 -5.42 7.37
C ALA A 218 19.64 -4.81 7.20
N LEU A 219 18.64 -5.60 6.80
CA LEU A 219 17.25 -5.15 6.75
C LEU A 219 16.70 -4.86 8.16
N LEU A 220 16.90 -5.79 9.08
CA LEU A 220 16.43 -5.64 10.46
C LEU A 220 17.10 -4.45 11.17
N ASP A 221 18.42 -4.27 10.97
CA ASP A 221 19.18 -3.14 11.50
C ASP A 221 18.71 -1.80 10.90
N ALA A 222 18.21 -1.81 9.67
CA ALA A 222 17.58 -0.65 9.02
C ALA A 222 16.14 -0.39 9.46
N GLY A 223 15.59 -1.21 10.37
CA GLY A 223 14.24 -1.07 10.91
C GLY A 223 13.15 -1.69 10.05
N VAL A 224 13.51 -2.52 9.06
CA VAL A 224 12.54 -3.27 8.25
C VAL A 224 11.81 -4.29 9.14
N PRO A 225 10.47 -4.33 9.14
CA PRO A 225 9.71 -5.26 9.97
C PRO A 225 10.06 -6.73 9.72
N ASP A 226 10.14 -7.52 10.78
CA ASP A 226 10.25 -8.98 10.69
C ASP A 226 8.86 -9.60 10.60
N ARG A 227 8.48 -10.05 9.41
CA ARG A 227 7.19 -10.69 9.12
C ARG A 227 7.36 -12.14 8.68
N ARG A 228 8.46 -12.78 9.10
CA ARG A 228 8.68 -14.21 8.86
C ARG A 228 7.52 -15.05 9.41
N LEU A 229 7.27 -16.17 8.73
CA LEU A 229 6.08 -16.98 8.96
C LEU A 229 6.17 -17.66 10.33
N THR A 230 5.26 -17.30 11.26
CA THR A 230 5.19 -17.89 12.60
C THR A 230 3.75 -18.20 12.97
N TYR A 231 3.56 -19.33 13.66
CA TYR A 231 2.24 -19.74 14.13
C TYR A 231 1.63 -18.68 15.06
N ASP A 232 2.36 -18.23 16.07
CA ASP A 232 1.87 -17.27 17.08
C ASP A 232 1.35 -15.97 16.48
N ARG A 233 1.97 -15.49 15.38
CA ARG A 233 1.51 -14.29 14.67
C ARG A 233 0.13 -14.50 14.06
N PHE A 234 -0.09 -15.65 13.43
CA PHE A 234 -1.36 -15.95 12.76
C PHE A 234 -2.45 -16.36 13.75
N ALA A 235 -2.11 -17.19 14.74
CA ALA A 235 -3.04 -17.63 15.78
C ALA A 235 -3.64 -16.44 16.55
N ARG A 236 -2.83 -15.45 16.94
CA ARG A 236 -3.29 -14.25 17.64
C ARG A 236 -4.41 -13.51 16.92
N VAL A 237 -4.36 -13.48 15.59
CA VAL A 237 -5.35 -12.76 14.77
C VAL A 237 -6.54 -13.64 14.43
N ALA A 238 -6.34 -14.95 14.28
CA ALA A 238 -7.38 -15.91 13.95
C ALA A 238 -8.24 -16.33 15.16
N GLU A 239 -7.66 -16.45 16.36
CA GLU A 239 -8.34 -16.93 17.58
C GLU A 239 -9.65 -16.20 17.90
N PRO A 240 -9.76 -14.85 17.81
CA PRO A 240 -11.02 -14.14 18.03
C PRO A 240 -12.14 -14.50 17.05
N TRP A 241 -11.83 -15.17 15.93
CA TRP A 241 -12.75 -15.49 14.85
C TRP A 241 -13.13 -16.97 14.76
N LEU A 242 -12.62 -17.82 15.66
CA LEU A 242 -12.85 -19.27 15.62
C LEU A 242 -14.34 -19.64 15.67
N ASP A 243 -15.11 -18.97 16.52
CA ASP A 243 -16.56 -19.20 16.65
C ASP A 243 -17.38 -18.54 15.51
N HIS A 244 -16.72 -17.78 14.62
CA HIS A 244 -17.36 -16.98 13.58
C HIS A 244 -17.09 -17.50 12.16
N LEU A 245 -16.04 -18.31 11.96
CA LEU A 245 -15.58 -18.76 10.64
C LEU A 245 -15.36 -20.28 10.63
N ASP A 246 -16.29 -21.01 10.03
CA ASP A 246 -16.23 -22.48 9.90
C ASP A 246 -14.92 -22.94 9.24
N GLY A 247 -14.15 -23.80 9.89
CA GLY A 247 -12.90 -24.40 9.37
C GLY A 247 -11.64 -23.59 9.62
N LEU A 248 -11.74 -22.48 10.36
CA LEU A 248 -10.57 -21.74 10.82
C LEU A 248 -9.80 -22.53 11.89
N ASP A 249 -10.50 -23.29 12.72
CA ASP A 249 -9.94 -24.23 13.69
C ASP A 249 -9.11 -25.33 13.01
N ASP A 250 -9.68 -26.00 12.00
CA ASP A 250 -8.97 -27.00 11.19
C ASP A 250 -7.70 -26.41 10.54
N LEU A 251 -7.81 -25.18 10.01
CA LEU A 251 -6.68 -24.49 9.39
C LEU A 251 -5.57 -24.19 10.41
N LEU A 252 -5.92 -23.74 11.63
CA LEU A 252 -4.93 -23.49 12.68
C LEU A 252 -4.29 -24.79 13.18
N ASP A 253 -5.04 -25.88 13.27
CA ASP A 253 -4.52 -27.18 13.68
C ASP A 253 -3.50 -27.73 12.65
N GLU A 254 -3.73 -27.53 11.35
CA GLU A 254 -2.80 -27.94 10.28
C GLU A 254 -1.59 -26.99 10.11
N LEU A 255 -1.71 -25.74 10.54
CA LEU A 255 -0.75 -24.68 10.24
C LEU A 255 0.69 -25.02 10.66
N PRO A 256 0.99 -25.59 11.85
CA PRO A 256 2.37 -25.96 12.20
C PRO A 256 3.01 -26.93 11.21
N ALA A 257 2.28 -27.94 10.75
CA ALA A 257 2.78 -28.91 9.77
C ALA A 257 3.00 -28.25 8.41
N ARG A 258 2.09 -27.35 8.00
CA ARG A 258 2.21 -26.57 6.76
C ARG A 258 3.43 -25.64 6.79
N LEU A 259 3.66 -24.92 7.88
CA LEU A 259 4.83 -24.05 8.04
C LEU A 259 6.13 -24.85 8.00
N ALA A 260 6.18 -26.02 8.63
CA ALA A 260 7.33 -26.92 8.56
C ALA A 260 7.58 -27.44 7.12
N ALA A 261 6.52 -27.76 6.38
CA ALA A 261 6.62 -28.16 4.98
C ALA A 261 7.12 -27.02 4.07
N ILE A 262 6.64 -25.79 4.27
CA ILE A 262 7.15 -24.59 3.57
C ILE A 262 8.65 -24.41 3.86
N ALA A 263 9.06 -24.50 5.13
CA ALA A 263 10.48 -24.38 5.49
C ALA A 263 11.34 -25.49 4.85
N ALA A 264 10.81 -26.71 4.74
CA ALA A 264 11.51 -27.83 4.10
C ALA A 264 11.73 -27.63 2.59
N CYS A 265 10.97 -26.75 1.93
CA CYS A 265 11.22 -26.35 0.54
C CYS A 265 12.51 -25.53 0.37
N GLY A 266 13.10 -25.01 1.45
CA GLY A 266 14.46 -24.48 1.45
C GLY A 266 14.65 -23.10 0.80
N LEU A 267 13.58 -22.34 0.55
CA LEU A 267 13.71 -20.94 0.15
C LEU A 267 14.05 -20.07 1.36
N PRO A 268 15.07 -19.19 1.28
CA PRO A 268 15.42 -18.29 2.35
C PRO A 268 14.40 -17.14 2.46
N ASP A 269 14.17 -16.67 3.68
CA ASP A 269 13.52 -15.37 3.89
C ASP A 269 14.40 -14.24 3.33
N THR A 270 13.75 -13.20 2.82
CA THR A 270 14.40 -12.06 2.17
C THR A 270 13.53 -10.80 2.28
N LEU A 271 13.95 -9.70 1.66
CA LEU A 271 13.10 -8.52 1.47
C LEU A 271 11.91 -8.87 0.58
N ILE A 272 10.71 -8.67 1.11
CA ILE A 272 9.47 -8.69 0.34
C ILE A 272 8.91 -7.27 0.22
N HIS A 273 8.20 -6.99 -0.86
CA HIS A 273 7.45 -5.75 -1.03
C HIS A 273 6.25 -5.67 -0.08
N GLY A 274 5.57 -6.81 0.15
CA GLY A 274 4.42 -6.91 1.06
C GLY A 274 3.07 -6.49 0.45
N ASP A 275 3.11 -5.90 -0.74
CA ASP A 275 1.94 -5.62 -1.59
C ASP A 275 2.33 -5.52 -3.08
N LEU A 276 3.11 -6.48 -3.59
CA LEU A 276 3.59 -6.44 -4.97
C LEU A 276 2.47 -6.79 -5.96
N HIS A 277 1.83 -5.79 -6.54
CA HIS A 277 0.88 -5.97 -7.64
C HIS A 277 1.15 -4.94 -8.76
N PRO A 278 0.65 -5.15 -9.98
CA PRO A 278 0.98 -4.28 -11.12
C PRO A 278 0.60 -2.80 -10.94
N GLY A 279 -0.41 -2.50 -10.12
CA GLY A 279 -0.78 -1.13 -9.77
C GLY A 279 0.30 -0.38 -8.98
N ASN A 280 1.16 -1.10 -8.26
CA ASN A 280 2.34 -0.56 -7.56
C ASN A 280 3.60 -0.56 -8.43
N VAL A 281 3.45 -0.64 -9.75
CA VAL A 281 4.55 -0.54 -10.70
C VAL A 281 4.25 0.54 -11.73
N ARG A 282 5.19 1.46 -11.89
CA ARG A 282 5.17 2.53 -12.89
C ARG A 282 5.96 2.09 -14.12
N SER A 283 5.43 2.34 -15.31
CA SER A 283 6.16 2.12 -16.57
C SER A 283 5.81 3.18 -17.61
N PRO A 284 6.78 3.65 -18.43
CA PRO A 284 6.53 4.61 -19.50
C PRO A 284 5.88 3.99 -20.75
N THR A 285 5.89 2.66 -20.91
CA THR A 285 5.31 1.98 -22.09
C THR A 285 3.87 1.54 -21.82
N ALA A 286 2.96 1.76 -22.78
CA ALA A 286 1.54 1.33 -22.72
C ALA A 286 1.38 -0.20 -22.53
N PRO A 287 0.22 -0.72 -22.06
CA PRO A 287 -0.01 -2.14 -21.70
C PRO A 287 0.38 -3.16 -22.77
N ASP A 288 0.37 -2.74 -24.03
CA ASP A 288 0.39 -3.63 -25.19
C ASP A 288 1.77 -3.76 -25.85
N GLN A 289 2.81 -3.11 -25.31
CA GLN A 289 4.09 -2.92 -26.01
C GLN A 289 5.34 -3.22 -25.17
N VAL A 290 5.28 -4.19 -24.25
CA VAL A 290 6.54 -4.80 -23.76
C VAL A 290 7.05 -5.72 -24.86
N PRO A 291 8.21 -5.46 -25.50
CA PRO A 291 8.71 -6.34 -26.54
C PRO A 291 9.05 -7.69 -25.91
N ALA A 292 8.40 -8.75 -26.37
CA ALA A 292 8.81 -10.11 -26.03
C ALA A 292 10.24 -10.34 -26.54
N GLY A 293 11.22 -10.39 -25.63
CA GLY A 293 12.51 -11.03 -25.89
C GLY A 293 13.78 -10.19 -25.98
N SER A 294 13.97 -9.09 -25.22
CA SER A 294 15.33 -8.57 -25.01
C SER A 294 16.03 -9.32 -23.87
N GLY A 295 16.55 -10.52 -24.19
CA GLY A 295 17.48 -11.27 -23.35
C GLY A 295 18.87 -10.63 -23.26
N ALA A 296 18.94 -9.37 -22.81
CA ALA A 296 20.21 -8.69 -22.54
C ALA A 296 20.35 -8.46 -21.04
N ALA A 297 21.24 -9.23 -20.41
CA ALA A 297 21.76 -8.94 -19.09
C ALA A 297 22.50 -7.59 -19.15
N GLY A 298 21.93 -6.55 -18.54
CA GLY A 298 22.57 -5.23 -18.46
C GLY A 298 21.70 -4.20 -17.74
N SER A 299 22.16 -3.77 -16.56
CA SER A 299 21.71 -2.62 -15.74
C SER A 299 20.21 -2.45 -15.50
N GLY A 300 19.80 -2.52 -14.23
CA GLY A 300 18.42 -2.62 -13.70
C GLY A 300 17.40 -1.52 -14.03
N ALA A 301 17.64 -0.70 -15.07
CA ALA A 301 16.69 0.27 -15.62
C ALA A 301 16.22 -0.05 -17.06
N ALA A 302 16.78 -1.08 -17.72
CA ALA A 302 16.57 -1.32 -19.15
C ALA A 302 15.14 -1.76 -19.55
N ASP A 303 14.31 -2.23 -18.60
CA ASP A 303 12.90 -2.61 -18.85
C ASP A 303 11.90 -1.49 -18.46
N GLY A 304 12.37 -0.35 -17.93
CA GLY A 304 11.54 0.83 -17.65
C GLY A 304 10.50 0.69 -16.53
N VAL A 305 10.58 -0.35 -15.68
CA VAL A 305 9.68 -0.54 -14.54
C VAL A 305 10.26 0.06 -13.26
N VAL A 306 9.44 0.80 -12.52
CA VAL A 306 9.77 1.33 -11.19
C VAL A 306 8.71 0.86 -10.20
N ILE A 307 9.11 0.12 -9.19
CA ILE A 307 8.23 -0.40 -8.14
C ILE A 307 8.07 0.68 -7.06
N VAL A 308 6.83 1.03 -6.74
CA VAL A 308 6.47 2.09 -5.79
C VAL A 308 5.69 1.52 -4.62
N ASP A 309 5.52 2.34 -3.58
CA ASP A 309 4.73 2.01 -2.38
C ASP A 309 5.29 0.87 -1.52
N TRP A 310 6.46 1.11 -0.95
CA TRP A 310 7.22 0.15 -0.15
C TRP A 310 6.89 0.20 1.36
N ALA A 311 5.81 0.88 1.73
CA ALA A 311 5.37 1.03 3.12
C ALA A 311 5.07 -0.32 3.82
N ASP A 312 4.72 -1.34 3.04
CA ASP A 312 4.39 -2.69 3.52
C ASP A 312 5.58 -3.66 3.50
N SER A 313 6.75 -3.19 3.10
CA SER A 313 7.93 -4.03 2.94
C SER A 313 8.38 -4.64 4.27
N ALA A 314 8.94 -5.84 4.18
CA ALA A 314 9.30 -6.61 5.36
C ALA A 314 10.35 -7.67 5.02
N VAL A 315 10.92 -8.27 6.05
CA VAL A 315 11.58 -9.57 5.93
C VAL A 315 10.51 -10.66 5.93
N GLY A 316 10.51 -11.52 4.91
CA GLY A 316 9.57 -12.64 4.82
C GLY A 316 9.87 -13.58 3.67
N HIS A 317 8.97 -14.56 3.47
CA HIS A 317 9.16 -15.59 2.45
C HIS A 317 8.87 -15.03 1.04
N PRO A 318 9.78 -15.19 0.05
CA PRO A 318 9.71 -14.52 -1.25
C PRO A 318 8.47 -14.89 -2.08
N ALA A 319 7.89 -16.08 -1.84
CA ALA A 319 6.68 -16.51 -2.51
C ALA A 319 5.43 -15.65 -2.18
N LEU A 320 5.43 -14.90 -1.07
CA LEU A 320 4.32 -14.00 -0.72
C LEU A 320 4.08 -12.94 -1.81
N ASP A 321 5.16 -12.33 -2.30
CA ASP A 321 5.07 -11.34 -3.38
C ASP A 321 4.59 -11.97 -4.69
N ILE A 322 4.91 -13.23 -4.96
CA ILE A 322 4.46 -13.92 -6.18
C ILE A 322 3.00 -14.32 -6.10
N VAL A 323 2.51 -14.73 -4.92
CA VAL A 323 1.07 -14.93 -4.70
C VAL A 323 0.32 -13.63 -4.98
N ARG A 324 0.82 -12.50 -4.47
CA ARG A 324 0.18 -11.19 -4.67
C ARG A 324 0.25 -10.73 -6.13
N LEU A 325 1.42 -10.82 -6.75
CA LEU A 325 1.64 -10.37 -8.13
C LEU A 325 0.85 -11.21 -9.15
N GLY A 326 0.65 -12.50 -8.85
CA GLY A 326 -0.08 -13.43 -9.71
C GLY A 326 -1.58 -13.59 -9.37
N ALA A 327 -2.13 -12.84 -8.41
CA ALA A 327 -3.46 -13.12 -7.85
C ALA A 327 -4.61 -13.10 -8.89
N GLU A 328 -4.52 -12.22 -9.89
CA GLU A 328 -5.53 -12.05 -10.94
C GLU A 328 -5.18 -12.80 -12.25
N LEU A 329 -4.08 -13.55 -12.26
CA LEU A 329 -3.56 -14.20 -13.45
C LEU A 329 -3.91 -15.69 -13.49
N PRO A 330 -4.14 -16.26 -14.67
CA PRO A 330 -4.16 -17.71 -14.81
C PRO A 330 -2.78 -18.28 -14.43
N ALA A 331 -2.76 -19.51 -13.91
CA ALA A 331 -1.50 -20.21 -13.67
C ALA A 331 -0.66 -20.26 -14.97
N GLY A 332 0.60 -19.82 -14.91
CA GLY A 332 1.36 -19.53 -16.13
C GLY A 332 2.85 -19.23 -15.93
N SER A 333 3.46 -18.66 -16.97
CA SER A 333 4.91 -18.42 -17.16
C SER A 333 5.60 -17.71 -15.98
N LEU A 334 4.90 -16.81 -15.29
CA LEU A 334 5.41 -16.11 -14.10
C LEU A 334 6.02 -17.08 -13.06
N ILE A 335 5.28 -18.15 -12.71
CA ILE A 335 5.68 -19.09 -11.67
C ILE A 335 6.90 -19.88 -12.12
N GLY A 336 6.86 -20.42 -13.35
CA GLY A 336 7.96 -21.23 -13.89
C GLY A 336 9.27 -20.43 -14.00
N GLU A 337 9.20 -19.19 -14.47
CA GLU A 337 10.36 -18.31 -14.54
C GLU A 337 10.89 -17.91 -13.15
N TRP A 338 10.00 -17.55 -12.23
CA TRP A 338 10.39 -17.22 -10.85
C TRP A 338 11.05 -18.40 -10.15
N ALA A 339 10.47 -19.60 -10.27
CA ALA A 339 11.02 -20.82 -9.69
C ALA A 339 12.38 -21.18 -10.29
N ALA A 340 12.57 -21.03 -11.60
CA ALA A 340 13.84 -21.28 -12.26
C ALA A 340 14.97 -20.39 -11.70
N ARG A 341 14.69 -19.11 -11.42
CA ARG A 341 15.67 -18.18 -10.82
C ARG A 341 16.06 -18.61 -9.40
N TRP A 342 15.09 -18.96 -8.56
CA TRP A 342 15.36 -19.45 -7.20
C TRP A 342 16.14 -20.75 -7.17
N ARG A 343 15.86 -21.71 -8.06
CA ARG A 343 16.68 -22.93 -8.16
C ARG A 343 18.12 -22.66 -8.58
N ALA A 344 18.33 -21.63 -9.39
CA ALA A 344 19.68 -21.21 -9.79
C ALA A 344 20.43 -20.54 -8.61
N ALA A 345 19.75 -19.66 -7.86
CA ALA A 345 20.32 -18.96 -6.70
C ALA A 345 20.51 -19.88 -5.48
N VAL A 346 19.58 -20.81 -5.25
CA VAL A 346 19.54 -21.72 -4.10
C VAL A 346 19.37 -23.16 -4.58
N PRO A 347 20.49 -23.87 -4.87
CA PRO A 347 20.42 -25.25 -5.32
C PRO A 347 19.73 -26.17 -4.31
N GLY A 348 18.73 -26.93 -4.77
CA GLY A 348 17.99 -27.89 -3.96
C GLY A 348 16.71 -27.33 -3.32
N CYS A 349 16.38 -26.04 -3.50
CA CYS A 349 15.07 -25.54 -3.11
C CYS A 349 13.95 -26.07 -4.02
N ASP A 350 12.72 -26.03 -3.51
CA ASP A 350 11.49 -26.41 -4.22
C ASP A 350 10.46 -25.25 -4.24
N PRO A 351 10.66 -24.25 -5.12
CA PRO A 351 9.83 -23.03 -5.15
C PRO A 351 8.36 -23.28 -5.47
N GLU A 352 8.06 -24.23 -6.35
CA GLU A 352 6.69 -24.54 -6.77
C GLU A 352 5.89 -25.13 -5.62
N THR A 353 6.43 -26.13 -4.91
CA THR A 353 5.77 -26.68 -3.71
C THR A 353 5.63 -25.62 -2.63
N ALA A 354 6.65 -24.77 -2.42
CA ALA A 354 6.55 -23.66 -1.45
C ALA A 354 5.41 -22.70 -1.82
N LEU A 355 5.29 -22.34 -3.10
CA LEU A 355 4.24 -21.46 -3.60
C LEU A 355 2.85 -22.08 -3.46
N GLU A 356 2.69 -23.39 -3.66
CA GLU A 356 1.41 -24.07 -3.43
C GLU A 356 1.03 -24.04 -1.94
N LEU A 357 1.98 -24.39 -1.06
CA LEU A 357 1.74 -24.48 0.38
C LEU A 357 1.49 -23.12 1.04
N ILE A 358 2.11 -22.05 0.54
CA ILE A 358 2.03 -20.72 1.14
C ILE A 358 0.71 -20.00 0.84
N ARG A 359 -0.08 -20.39 -0.17
CA ARG A 359 -1.30 -19.67 -0.56
C ARG A 359 -2.27 -19.37 0.61
N PRO A 360 -2.68 -20.35 1.45
CA PRO A 360 -3.51 -20.04 2.62
C PRO A 360 -2.76 -19.21 3.67
N VAL A 361 -1.45 -19.41 3.81
CA VAL A 361 -0.60 -18.64 4.74
C VAL A 361 -0.45 -17.17 4.29
N ALA A 362 -0.47 -16.89 2.98
CA ALA A 362 -0.44 -15.54 2.44
C ALA A 362 -1.69 -14.75 2.85
N ALA A 363 -2.86 -15.38 2.84
CA ALA A 363 -4.09 -14.78 3.33
C ALA A 363 -4.04 -14.53 4.86
N LEU A 364 -3.51 -15.48 5.66
CA LEU A 364 -3.26 -15.24 7.09
C LEU A 364 -2.25 -14.10 7.33
N ALA A 365 -1.22 -13.99 6.49
CA ALA A 365 -0.24 -12.91 6.57
C ALA A 365 -0.85 -11.54 6.27
N SER A 366 -1.77 -11.46 5.29
CA SER A 366 -2.57 -10.27 5.01
C SER A 366 -3.51 -9.94 6.17
N ALA A 367 -4.24 -10.91 6.73
CA ALA A 367 -5.09 -10.69 7.90
C ALA A 367 -4.31 -10.09 9.06
N ALA A 368 -3.12 -10.62 9.34
CA ALA A 368 -2.25 -10.09 10.39
C ALA A 368 -1.68 -8.70 10.07
N LYS A 369 -1.46 -8.37 8.80
CA LYS A 369 -1.10 -7.00 8.37
C LYS A 369 -2.24 -6.03 8.62
N TYR A 370 -3.47 -6.37 8.21
CA TYR A 370 -4.63 -5.50 8.41
C TYR A 370 -4.98 -5.34 9.89
N GLN A 371 -4.81 -6.37 10.71
CA GLN A 371 -4.94 -6.24 12.16
C GLN A 371 -3.90 -5.25 12.73
N GLU A 372 -2.64 -5.32 12.28
CA GLU A 372 -1.61 -4.36 12.68
C GLU A 372 -1.99 -2.92 12.30
N PHE A 373 -2.63 -2.70 11.15
CA PHE A 373 -3.16 -1.38 10.80
C PHE A 373 -4.26 -0.95 11.77
N LEU A 374 -5.26 -1.80 12.01
CA LEU A 374 -6.38 -1.49 12.93
C LEU A 374 -5.91 -1.18 14.36
N ASP A 375 -4.81 -1.79 14.80
CA ASP A 375 -4.20 -1.55 16.11
C ASP A 375 -3.51 -0.17 16.21
N HIS A 376 -3.17 0.45 15.08
CA HIS A 376 -2.34 1.66 15.01
C HIS A 376 -2.97 2.84 14.26
N ILE A 377 -4.25 2.78 13.91
CA ILE A 377 -5.00 3.88 13.29
C ILE A 377 -6.16 4.31 14.17
N GLU A 378 -6.62 5.56 14.01
CA GLU A 378 -7.74 6.08 14.79
C GLU A 378 -9.09 5.47 14.38
N GLU A 379 -10.07 5.52 15.28
CA GLU A 379 -11.35 4.83 15.12
C GLU A 379 -12.12 5.24 13.85
N SER A 380 -12.15 6.54 13.51
CA SER A 380 -12.86 7.03 12.31
C SER A 380 -12.23 6.57 10.99
N GLU A 381 -11.00 6.05 11.05
CA GLU A 381 -10.23 5.57 9.91
C GLU A 381 -10.21 4.04 9.82
N ARG A 382 -10.71 3.32 10.85
CA ARG A 382 -10.82 1.87 10.83
C ARG A 382 -11.67 1.29 9.69
N PRO A 383 -12.74 1.97 9.20
CA PRO A 383 -13.52 1.49 8.05
C PRO A 383 -12.72 1.24 6.76
N TYR A 384 -11.49 1.76 6.63
CA TYR A 384 -10.60 1.39 5.52
C TYR A 384 -10.20 -0.09 5.54
N HIS A 385 -10.20 -0.76 6.71
CA HIS A 385 -9.62 -2.10 6.88
C HIS A 385 -10.41 -3.07 7.77
N GLU A 386 -11.51 -2.65 8.40
CA GLU A 386 -12.25 -3.51 9.34
C GLU A 386 -12.79 -4.79 8.69
N SER A 387 -13.18 -4.71 7.42
CA SER A 387 -13.62 -5.87 6.65
C SER A 387 -12.45 -6.74 6.17
N ASP A 388 -11.25 -6.17 6.00
CA ASP A 388 -10.11 -6.88 5.41
C ASP A 388 -9.65 -8.06 6.28
N VAL A 389 -9.68 -7.94 7.61
CA VAL A 389 -9.27 -9.01 8.53
C VAL A 389 -10.14 -10.27 8.35
N PRO A 390 -11.47 -10.22 8.56
CA PRO A 390 -12.32 -11.40 8.37
C PRO A 390 -12.35 -11.90 6.93
N GLU A 391 -12.27 -11.01 5.93
CA GLU A 391 -12.22 -11.42 4.52
C GLU A 391 -10.95 -12.23 4.22
N MET A 392 -9.79 -11.82 4.74
CA MET A 392 -8.54 -12.55 4.56
C MET A 392 -8.52 -13.87 5.35
N LEU A 393 -9.10 -13.93 6.55
CA LEU A 393 -9.26 -15.19 7.27
C LEU A 393 -10.18 -16.16 6.51
N LEU A 394 -11.30 -15.68 5.97
CA LEU A 394 -12.20 -16.47 5.14
C LEU A 394 -11.51 -16.96 3.86
N ALA A 395 -10.71 -16.10 3.21
CA ALA A 395 -9.92 -16.48 2.04
C ALA A 395 -8.91 -17.58 2.38
N ALA A 396 -8.26 -17.51 3.54
CA ALA A 396 -7.33 -18.55 4.00
C ALA A 396 -8.03 -19.91 4.11
N VAL A 397 -9.22 -19.95 4.73
CA VAL A 397 -10.06 -21.16 4.80
C VAL A 397 -10.50 -21.61 3.41
N GLY A 398 -11.00 -20.70 2.57
CA GLY A 398 -11.47 -21.00 1.21
C GLY A 398 -10.38 -21.62 0.32
N VAL A 399 -9.12 -21.22 0.50
CA VAL A 399 -7.98 -21.81 -0.22
C VAL A 399 -7.67 -23.24 0.25
N THR A 400 -7.87 -23.54 1.54
CA THR A 400 -7.63 -24.91 2.07
C THR A 400 -8.69 -25.91 1.65
N ARG A 401 -9.93 -25.47 1.50
CA ARG A 401 -11.03 -26.31 0.99
C ARG A 401 -10.94 -26.37 -0.54
N PRO A 402 -10.62 -27.52 -1.16
CA PRO A 402 -10.76 -27.63 -2.60
C PRO A 402 -12.22 -27.30 -2.99
N SER A 403 -12.43 -26.54 -4.07
CA SER A 403 -13.78 -26.36 -4.64
C SER A 403 -14.44 -27.73 -4.76
N PRO A 404 -15.71 -27.89 -4.32
CA PRO A 404 -16.42 -29.13 -4.56
C PRO A 404 -16.39 -29.36 -6.08
N ARG A 405 -15.76 -30.46 -6.49
CA ARG A 405 -15.80 -30.87 -7.90
C ARG A 405 -17.27 -30.90 -8.29
N ALA A 406 -17.62 -30.22 -9.36
CA ALA A 406 -18.89 -30.48 -10.02
C ALA A 406 -18.84 -31.95 -10.43
N ASP A 407 -19.56 -32.80 -9.69
CA ASP A 407 -19.85 -34.16 -10.09
C ASP A 407 -20.65 -34.04 -11.40
N HIS A 408 -19.94 -34.18 -12.52
CA HIS A 408 -20.56 -34.46 -13.80
C HIS A 408 -20.93 -35.93 -13.81
N ASP A 409 -22.19 -36.21 -13.47
CA ASP A 409 -22.92 -37.39 -13.95
C ASP A 409 -23.17 -37.30 -15.47
#